data_AF-A0A0S9DPA9-F1
#
_entry.id   AF-A0A0S9DPA9-F1
#
_cell.length_a   1.000
_cell.length_b   1.000
_cell.length_c   1.000
_cell.angle_alpha   90.00
_cell.angle_beta   90.00
_cell.angle_gamma   90.00
#
_symmetry.space_group_name_H-M   'P 1'
#
loop_
_entity.id
_entity.type
_entity.pdbx_description
1 polymer ?
#
loop_
_entity_poly.entity_id
_entity_poly.type
_entity_poly.pdbx_seq_one_letter_code
_entity_poly.pdbx_strand_id
1 'polypeptide(L)'
;MEVATFETSATWGLTSIVDLRNADEVGRRAGDPDSTSPVGVPVRLVPTEDQSNADFRAACLPILDSPEYWLHNVRILPELIRRALEAMAGAGPHAHPTSDRQSSWTNEEVESWLGEVETFVREFADRTETTLGQLRVDETTRAHLRSLLTQP
;
A
#
# COMPACT_ATOMS: atom_id res chain seq x y z
N MET A 1 -18.69 6.28 1.66
CA MET A 1 -17.44 5.77 1.05
C MET A 1 -17.88 4.79 0.00
N GLU A 2 -17.66 5.12 -1.28
CA GLU A 2 -18.05 4.25 -2.39
C GLU A 2 -17.12 3.02 -2.41
N VAL A 3 -17.70 1.83 -2.47
CA VAL A 3 -16.91 0.58 -2.42
C VAL A 3 -16.20 0.44 -3.75
N ALA A 4 -14.87 0.32 -3.72
CA ALA A 4 -14.07 0.02 -4.89
C ALA A 4 -14.54 -1.29 -5.54
N THR A 5 -15.09 -1.23 -6.76
CA THR A 5 -15.48 -2.43 -7.51
C THR A 5 -14.61 -2.61 -8.75
N PHE A 6 -14.58 -3.82 -9.29
CA PHE A 6 -13.92 -4.06 -10.58
C PHE A 6 -14.59 -3.28 -11.72
N GLU A 7 -15.85 -2.89 -11.59
CA GLU A 7 -16.56 -2.08 -12.60
C GLU A 7 -15.99 -0.65 -12.70
N THR A 8 -15.51 -0.07 -11.59
CA THR A 8 -14.86 1.25 -11.59
C THR A 8 -13.36 1.17 -11.92
N SER A 9 -12.76 -0.03 -11.92
CA SER A 9 -11.31 -0.20 -12.10
C SER A 9 -10.76 0.37 -13.42
N ALA A 10 -11.53 0.28 -14.50
CA ALA A 10 -11.16 0.85 -15.80
C ALA A 10 -11.06 2.39 -15.74
N THR A 11 -11.94 3.05 -14.99
CA THR A 11 -11.91 4.51 -14.82
C THR A 11 -10.71 5.00 -14.02
N TRP A 12 -10.09 4.12 -13.22
CA TRP A 12 -8.86 4.40 -12.48
C TRP A 12 -7.59 4.13 -13.28
N GLY A 13 -7.72 3.63 -14.52
CA GLY A 13 -6.57 3.23 -15.31
C GLY A 13 -5.87 1.97 -14.78
N LEU A 14 -6.60 1.07 -14.12
CA LEU A 14 -6.04 -0.22 -13.69
C LEU A 14 -5.61 -1.03 -14.92
N THR A 15 -4.32 -1.29 -15.06
CA THR A 15 -3.73 -2.01 -16.21
C THR A 15 -3.21 -3.40 -15.89
N SER A 16 -3.04 -3.74 -14.61
CA SER A 16 -2.63 -5.07 -14.16
C SER A 16 -2.98 -5.32 -12.69
N ILE A 17 -3.06 -6.58 -12.29
CA ILE A 17 -3.27 -7.01 -10.90
C ILE A 17 -2.12 -7.94 -10.51
N VAL A 18 -1.50 -7.67 -9.36
CA VAL A 18 -0.59 -8.60 -8.69
C VAL A 18 -1.36 -9.23 -7.53
N ASP A 19 -1.64 -10.52 -7.64
CA ASP A 19 -2.34 -11.29 -6.61
C ASP A 19 -1.31 -11.90 -5.65
N LEU A 20 -1.32 -11.45 -4.39
CA LEU A 20 -0.33 -11.83 -3.37
C LEU A 20 -0.72 -13.09 -2.58
N ARG A 21 -1.89 -13.65 -2.85
CA ARG A 21 -2.41 -14.83 -2.17
C ARG A 21 -1.68 -16.11 -2.58
N ASN A 22 -1.79 -17.15 -1.77
CA ASN A 22 -1.36 -18.50 -2.17
C ASN A 22 -2.27 -19.06 -3.27
N ALA A 23 -1.77 -20.04 -4.03
CA ALA A 23 -2.50 -20.62 -5.16
C ALA A 23 -3.81 -21.31 -4.75
N ASP A 24 -3.85 -21.89 -3.56
CA ASP A 24 -5.04 -22.51 -2.94
C ASP A 24 -6.04 -21.47 -2.39
N GLU A 25 -5.64 -20.20 -2.33
CA GLU A 25 -6.49 -19.11 -1.88
C GLU A 25 -7.19 -18.35 -3.01
N VAL A 26 -6.89 -18.72 -4.27
CA VAL A 26 -7.47 -18.13 -5.48
C VAL A 26 -8.81 -18.77 -5.79
N GLY A 27 -9.70 -17.99 -6.40
CA GLY A 27 -11.01 -18.44 -6.86
C GLY A 27 -12.15 -17.89 -6.01
N ARG A 28 -13.36 -18.04 -6.55
CA ARG A 28 -14.59 -17.55 -5.92
C ARG A 28 -15.02 -18.49 -4.79
N ARG A 29 -15.35 -17.92 -3.64
CA ARG A 29 -15.86 -18.62 -2.45
C ARG A 29 -17.32 -18.27 -2.18
N ALA A 30 -17.96 -19.10 -1.37
CA ALA A 30 -19.30 -18.82 -0.88
C ALA A 30 -19.27 -17.54 -0.02
N GLY A 31 -20.09 -16.56 -0.37
CA GLY A 31 -20.13 -15.25 0.29
C GLY A 31 -19.34 -14.15 -0.43
N ASP A 32 -18.54 -14.48 -1.45
CA ASP A 32 -17.90 -13.46 -2.27
C ASP A 32 -18.96 -12.63 -3.00
N PRO A 33 -18.75 -11.30 -3.13
CA PRO A 33 -19.67 -10.43 -3.84
C PRO A 33 -19.79 -10.86 -5.30
N ASP A 34 -20.94 -10.58 -5.91
CA ASP A 34 -21.17 -10.86 -7.31
C ASP A 34 -20.46 -9.85 -8.22
N SER A 35 -19.14 -9.90 -8.21
CA SER A 35 -18.27 -9.08 -9.05
C SER A 35 -17.64 -9.93 -10.15
N THR A 36 -17.58 -9.36 -11.35
CA THR A 36 -16.85 -9.95 -12.48
C THR A 36 -15.44 -9.38 -12.48
N SER A 37 -14.43 -10.23 -12.62
CA SER A 37 -13.06 -9.76 -12.82
C SER A 37 -12.99 -8.84 -14.04
N PRO A 38 -12.20 -7.76 -13.99
CA PRO A 38 -12.16 -6.77 -15.07
C PRO A 38 -11.58 -7.43 -16.32
N VAL A 39 -12.35 -7.36 -17.41
CA VAL A 39 -11.95 -7.96 -18.70
C VAL A 39 -10.72 -7.25 -19.24
N GLY A 40 -9.71 -8.01 -19.65
CA GLY A 40 -8.50 -7.48 -20.27
C GLY A 40 -7.44 -6.97 -19.30
N VAL A 41 -7.65 -7.07 -17.98
CA VAL A 41 -6.63 -6.75 -16.98
C VAL A 41 -5.85 -8.02 -16.62
N PRO A 42 -4.55 -8.15 -16.99
CA PRO A 42 -3.75 -9.31 -16.64
C PRO A 42 -3.60 -9.43 -15.12
N VAL A 43 -3.77 -10.66 -14.61
CA VAL A 43 -3.57 -11.01 -13.20
C VAL A 43 -2.33 -11.90 -13.09
N ARG A 44 -1.36 -11.49 -12.25
CA ARG A 44 -0.15 -12.26 -11.96
C ARG A 44 -0.17 -12.73 -10.51
N LEU A 45 -0.21 -14.04 -10.30
CA LEU A 45 -0.10 -14.64 -8.97
C LEU A 45 1.36 -14.62 -8.49
N VAL A 46 1.62 -13.92 -7.39
CA VAL A 46 2.94 -13.75 -6.77
C VAL A 46 2.81 -13.84 -5.24
N PRO A 47 2.69 -15.06 -4.70
CA PRO A 47 2.44 -15.27 -3.27
C PRO A 47 3.52 -14.65 -2.40
N THR A 48 3.13 -14.07 -1.26
CA THR A 48 4.04 -13.57 -0.22
C THR A 48 4.32 -14.58 0.90
N GLU A 49 3.62 -15.71 0.88
CA GLU A 49 3.67 -16.74 1.92
C GLU A 49 3.89 -18.12 1.28
N ASP A 50 4.25 -19.10 2.12
CA ASP A 50 4.32 -20.50 1.73
C ASP A 50 3.85 -21.37 2.91
N GLN A 51 2.60 -21.82 2.86
CA GLN A 51 2.02 -22.67 3.92
C GLN A 51 2.58 -24.10 3.95
N SER A 52 3.44 -24.47 2.99
CA SER A 52 4.19 -25.73 3.00
C SER A 52 5.54 -25.61 3.73
N ASN A 53 6.05 -24.38 3.91
CA ASN A 53 7.33 -24.13 4.58
C ASN A 53 7.21 -24.35 6.10
N ALA A 54 7.98 -25.29 6.64
CA ALA A 54 7.90 -25.67 8.06
C ALA A 54 8.28 -24.53 9.02
N ASP A 55 9.27 -23.72 8.69
CA ASP A 55 9.73 -22.60 9.53
C ASP A 55 8.69 -21.47 9.54
N PHE A 56 8.11 -21.16 8.37
CA PHE A 56 6.99 -20.23 8.26
C PHE A 56 5.80 -20.72 9.08
N ARG A 57 5.44 -21.99 8.97
CA ARG A 57 4.34 -22.58 9.75
C ARG A 57 4.58 -22.46 11.26
N ALA A 58 5.81 -22.73 11.71
CA ALA A 58 6.15 -22.69 13.13
C ALA A 58 6.17 -21.25 13.68
N ALA A 59 6.69 -20.29 12.92
CA ALA A 59 6.89 -18.91 13.39
C ALA A 59 5.70 -17.99 13.11
N CYS A 60 5.03 -18.13 11.97
CA CYS A 60 4.03 -17.16 11.48
C CYS A 60 2.58 -17.59 11.76
N LEU A 61 2.21 -18.86 11.57
CA LEU A 61 0.80 -19.28 11.76
C LEU A 61 0.21 -18.96 13.15
N PRO A 62 0.96 -19.04 14.28
CA PRO A 62 0.43 -18.67 15.59
C PRO A 62 0.10 -17.20 15.75
N ILE A 63 0.61 -16.32 14.87
CA ILE A 63 0.52 -14.86 14.98
C ILE A 63 0.11 -14.21 13.64
N LEU A 64 -0.56 -14.96 12.75
CA LEU A 64 -0.83 -14.50 11.38
C LEU A 64 -1.77 -13.27 11.31
N ASP A 65 -2.53 -13.03 12.38
CA ASP A 65 -3.38 -11.86 12.59
C ASP A 65 -2.66 -10.67 13.25
N SER A 66 -1.39 -10.82 13.61
CA SER A 66 -0.56 -9.80 14.24
C SER A 66 0.47 -9.22 13.26
N PRO A 67 0.67 -7.89 13.21
CA PRO A 67 1.69 -7.29 12.33
C PRO A 67 3.12 -7.79 12.59
N GLU A 68 3.38 -8.36 13.78
CA GLU A 68 4.66 -8.98 14.14
C GLU A 68 5.08 -10.09 13.17
N TYR A 69 4.13 -10.80 12.54
CA TYR A 69 4.44 -11.90 11.62
C TYR A 69 5.27 -11.44 10.42
N TRP A 70 5.12 -10.20 9.96
CA TRP A 70 5.82 -9.69 8.77
C TRP A 70 7.33 -9.73 8.92
N LEU A 71 7.85 -9.45 10.12
CA LEU A 71 9.28 -9.54 10.39
C LEU A 71 9.79 -10.98 10.22
N HIS A 72 8.99 -11.96 10.66
CA HIS A 72 9.30 -13.38 10.49
C HIS A 72 9.16 -13.80 9.03
N ASN A 73 8.11 -13.36 8.34
CA ASN A 73 7.87 -13.70 6.94
C ASN A 73 9.01 -13.20 6.04
N VAL A 74 9.43 -11.94 6.18
CA VAL A 74 10.57 -11.38 5.42
C VAL A 74 11.86 -12.14 5.71
N ARG A 75 12.09 -12.55 6.96
CA ARG A 75 13.29 -13.31 7.34
C ARG A 75 13.30 -14.72 6.76
N ILE A 76 12.16 -15.40 6.73
CA ILE A 76 12.05 -16.82 6.35
C ILE A 76 11.88 -16.97 4.83
N LEU A 77 11.08 -16.10 4.22
CA LEU A 77 10.70 -16.14 2.80
C LEU A 77 11.11 -14.83 2.05
N PRO A 78 12.36 -14.35 2.18
CA PRO A 78 12.77 -13.05 1.61
C PRO A 78 12.58 -13.00 0.08
N GLU A 79 12.73 -14.15 -0.58
CA GLU A 79 12.60 -14.25 -2.02
C GLU A 79 11.15 -14.09 -2.52
N LEU A 80 10.16 -14.56 -1.76
CA LEU A 80 8.76 -14.33 -2.09
C LEU A 80 8.39 -12.86 -1.95
N ILE A 81 8.86 -12.23 -0.88
CA ILE A 81 8.67 -10.79 -0.67
C ILE A 81 9.35 -9.98 -1.77
N ARG A 82 10.60 -10.29 -2.11
CA ARG A 82 11.32 -9.63 -3.22
C ARG A 82 10.55 -9.74 -4.53
N ARG A 83 10.09 -10.95 -4.88
CA ARG A 83 9.33 -11.18 -6.12
C ARG A 83 8.00 -10.44 -6.13
N ALA A 84 7.30 -10.38 -5.00
CA ALA A 84 6.07 -9.59 -4.86
C ALA A 84 6.34 -8.10 -5.10
N LEU A 85 7.37 -7.55 -4.46
CA LEU A 85 7.80 -6.17 -4.64
C LEU A 85 8.21 -5.86 -6.08
N GLU A 86 8.96 -6.74 -6.74
CA GLU A 86 9.35 -6.59 -8.15
C GLU A 86 8.17 -6.66 -9.11
N ALA A 87 7.19 -7.53 -8.81
CA ALA A 87 5.96 -7.60 -9.57
C ALA A 87 5.12 -6.34 -9.41
N MET A 88 5.01 -5.79 -8.19
CA MET A 88 4.30 -4.54 -7.91
C MET A 88 5.01 -3.31 -8.51
N ALA A 89 6.33 -3.28 -8.49
CA ALA A 89 7.14 -2.26 -9.16
C ALA A 89 7.03 -2.34 -10.70
N GLY A 90 6.41 -3.41 -11.23
CA GLY A 90 6.11 -3.54 -12.64
C GLY A 90 7.34 -3.87 -13.49
N ALA A 91 8.28 -4.71 -13.01
CA ALA A 91 9.51 -5.11 -13.72
C ALA A 91 9.29 -5.98 -15.00
N GLY A 92 8.15 -5.86 -15.68
CA GLY A 92 8.01 -6.13 -17.11
C GLY A 92 8.22 -4.83 -17.90
N PRO A 93 8.43 -4.86 -19.24
CA PRO A 93 8.39 -3.63 -20.02
C PRO A 93 7.01 -3.02 -19.80
N HIS A 94 6.98 -1.94 -19.03
CA HIS A 94 5.86 -1.04 -18.88
C HIS A 94 5.21 -0.86 -20.25
N ALA A 95 4.08 -1.53 -20.51
CA ALA A 95 3.28 -1.18 -21.68
C ALA A 95 2.83 0.28 -21.56
N HIS A 96 2.75 0.81 -20.33
CA HIS A 96 2.96 2.21 -19.98
C HIS A 96 3.59 2.26 -18.58
N PRO A 97 4.48 3.20 -18.26
CA PRO A 97 4.92 3.38 -16.88
C PRO A 97 3.67 3.54 -16.03
N THR A 98 3.70 3.18 -14.75
CA THR A 98 2.93 4.01 -13.81
C THR A 98 3.43 5.41 -14.12
N SER A 99 2.66 6.17 -14.89
CA SER A 99 3.09 7.45 -15.44
C SER A 99 3.04 8.41 -14.27
N ASP A 100 3.97 8.22 -13.34
CA ASP A 100 4.32 9.24 -12.41
C ASP A 100 4.87 10.36 -13.26
N ARG A 101 3.99 11.30 -13.58
CA ARG A 101 4.31 12.51 -14.33
C ARG A 101 5.53 13.19 -13.71
N GLN A 102 5.68 13.09 -12.39
CA GLN A 102 6.76 13.70 -11.62
C GLN A 102 8.12 13.06 -11.90
N SER A 103 8.16 11.78 -12.30
CA SER A 103 9.41 11.11 -12.72
C SER A 103 10.05 11.72 -13.97
N SER A 104 9.27 12.49 -14.75
CA SER A 104 9.74 13.18 -15.96
C SER A 104 10.03 14.67 -15.75
N TRP A 105 9.83 15.17 -14.53
CA TRP A 105 10.01 16.59 -14.23
C TRP A 105 11.47 17.01 -14.31
N THR A 106 11.68 18.17 -14.88
CA THR A 106 12.93 18.92 -14.75
C THR A 106 13.06 19.48 -13.33
N ASN A 107 14.28 19.84 -12.94
CA ASN A 107 14.51 20.50 -11.65
C ASN A 107 13.68 21.80 -11.52
N GLU A 108 13.46 22.53 -12.60
CA GLU A 108 12.65 23.76 -12.59
C GLU A 108 11.17 23.47 -12.29
N GLU A 109 10.62 22.40 -12.87
CA GLU A 109 9.25 21.94 -12.57
C GLU A 109 9.11 21.44 -11.13
N VAL A 110 10.13 20.76 -10.61
CA VAL A 110 10.18 20.34 -9.19
C VAL A 110 10.16 21.56 -8.27
N GLU A 111 11.04 22.53 -8.49
CA GLU A 111 11.11 23.74 -7.66
C GLU A 111 9.83 24.58 -7.73
N SER A 112 9.23 24.71 -8.91
CA SER A 112 7.94 25.40 -9.07
C SER A 112 6.84 24.71 -8.27
N TRP A 113 6.75 23.38 -8.36
CA TRP A 113 5.76 22.61 -7.60
C TRP A 113 6.01 22.65 -6.10
N LEU A 114 7.26 22.58 -5.66
CA LEU A 114 7.62 22.72 -4.25
C LEU A 114 7.19 24.09 -3.71
N GLY A 115 7.35 25.17 -4.49
CA GLY A 115 6.86 26.50 -4.11
C GLY A 115 5.33 26.56 -3.96
N GLU A 116 4.58 25.89 -4.85
CA GLU A 116 3.12 25.77 -4.73
C GLU A 116 2.72 24.95 -3.49
N VAL A 117 3.33 23.79 -3.29
CA VAL A 117 3.01 22.86 -2.19
C VAL A 117 3.43 23.40 -0.84
N GLU A 118 4.54 24.12 -0.76
CA GLU A 118 5.03 24.73 0.47
C GLU A 118 3.94 25.60 1.11
N THR A 119 3.19 26.35 0.31
CA THR A 119 2.08 27.18 0.80
C THR A 119 1.02 26.33 1.49
N PHE A 120 0.55 25.26 0.84
CA PHE A 120 -0.46 24.37 1.39
C PHE A 120 0.03 23.63 2.65
N VAL A 121 1.30 23.20 2.66
CA VAL A 121 1.91 22.54 3.81
C VAL A 121 2.00 23.49 4.99
N ARG A 122 2.42 24.74 4.77
CA ARG A 122 2.48 25.76 5.83
C ARG A 122 1.10 26.10 6.38
N GLU A 123 0.12 26.31 5.51
CA GLU A 123 -1.26 26.56 5.93
C GLU A 123 -1.84 25.38 6.74
N PHE A 124 -1.59 24.15 6.31
CA PHE A 124 -1.99 22.96 7.05
C PHE A 124 -1.30 22.90 8.42
N ALA A 125 0.03 23.10 8.46
CA ALA A 125 0.82 23.09 9.68
C ALA A 125 0.33 24.14 10.69
N ASP A 126 0.08 25.37 10.24
CA ASP A 126 -0.42 26.47 11.08
C ASP A 126 -1.82 26.19 11.66
N ARG A 127 -2.62 25.38 10.97
CA ARG A 127 -3.96 24.96 11.42
C ARG A 127 -3.96 23.77 12.38
N THR A 128 -2.80 23.16 12.63
CA THR A 128 -2.71 21.95 13.47
C THR A 128 -3.26 22.19 14.87
N GLU A 129 -2.84 23.27 15.55
CA GLU A 129 -3.30 23.56 16.91
C GLU A 129 -4.80 23.84 16.99
N THR A 130 -5.33 24.55 15.99
CA THR A 130 -6.77 24.82 15.89
C THR A 130 -7.56 23.53 15.70
N THR A 131 -7.07 22.64 14.83
CA THR A 131 -7.72 21.36 14.52
C THR A 131 -7.69 20.42 15.74
N LEU A 132 -6.55 20.30 16.42
CA LEU A 132 -6.43 19.54 17.66
C LEU A 132 -7.32 20.11 18.77
N GLY A 133 -7.51 21.43 18.80
CA GLY A 133 -8.47 22.11 19.68
C GLY A 133 -9.92 21.73 19.38
N GLN A 134 -10.32 21.74 18.11
CA GLN A 134 -11.67 21.33 17.68
C GLN A 134 -11.96 19.85 18.01
N LEU A 135 -10.97 18.99 17.84
CA LEU A 135 -11.03 17.57 18.18
C LEU A 135 -10.95 17.30 19.69
N ARG A 136 -10.80 18.35 20.51
CA ARG A 136 -10.68 18.27 21.98
C ARG A 136 -9.55 17.34 22.44
N VAL A 137 -8.48 17.25 21.65
CA VAL A 137 -7.28 16.50 22.04
C VAL A 137 -6.62 17.25 23.19
N ASP A 138 -6.50 16.61 24.34
CA ASP A 138 -5.90 17.19 25.53
C ASP A 138 -4.38 17.30 25.42
N GLU A 139 -3.78 18.16 26.25
CA GLU A 139 -2.36 18.48 26.21
C GLU A 139 -1.44 17.25 26.41
N THR A 140 -1.89 16.29 27.24
CA THR A 140 -1.12 15.05 27.49
C THR A 140 -1.05 14.22 26.22
N THR A 141 -2.19 14.07 25.53
CA THR A 141 -2.26 13.35 24.26
C THR A 141 -1.45 14.06 23.16
N ARG A 142 -1.48 15.39 23.09
CA ARG A 142 -0.66 16.16 22.14
C ARG A 142 0.84 15.96 22.38
N ALA A 143 1.29 16.05 23.62
CA ALA A 143 2.68 15.84 23.99
C ALA A 143 3.16 14.42 23.66
N HIS A 144 2.29 13.42 23.87
CA HIS A 144 2.59 12.04 23.52
C HIS A 144 2.70 11.83 22.00
N LEU A 145 1.75 12.35 21.21
CA LEU A 145 1.81 12.28 19.74
C LEU A 145 3.07 12.97 19.19
N ARG A 146 3.43 14.14 19.74
CA ARG A 146 4.65 14.86 19.34
C ARG A 146 5.91 14.05 19.66
N SER A 147 5.95 13.38 20.80
CA SER A 147 7.06 12.49 21.17
C SER A 147 7.21 11.35 20.15
N LEU A 148 6.11 10.71 19.74
CA LEU A 148 6.13 9.63 18.74
C LEU A 148 6.62 10.10 17.37
N LEU A 149 6.30 11.33 16.96
CA LEU A 149 6.66 11.88 15.64
C LEU A 149 8.06 12.49 15.56
N THR A 150 8.70 12.76 16.70
CA THR A 150 10.03 13.42 16.77
C THR A 150 11.13 12.49 17.28
N GLN A 151 10.80 11.25 17.62
CA GLN A 151 11.78 10.23 17.91
C GLN A 151 12.39 9.68 16.60
N PRO A 152 13.72 9.52 16.54
CA PRO A 152 14.42 8.98 15.37
C PRO A 152 14.12 7.50 15.12
#